data_AF-A0A924EVG3-F1
#
_entry.id   AF-A0A924EVG3-F1
#
_cell.length_a   1.000
_cell.length_b   1.000
_cell.length_c   1.000
_cell.angle_alpha   90.00
_cell.angle_beta   90.00
_cell.angle_gamma   90.00
#
_symmetry.space_group_name_H-M   'P 1'
#
loop_
_entity.id
_entity.type
_entity.pdbx_description
1 polymer ?
#
loop_
_entity_poly.entity_id
_entity_poly.type
_entity_poly.pdbx_seq_one_letter_code
_entity_poly.pdbx_strand_id
1 'polypeptide(L)'
;ANFTPAGGSALIFTGAKGGALRRSNFRTGTRWCETCKTLGFPGLHFHDLRHTGNTLAAQTGTSLRDLMTRMGHDSPRAALIYQHASSGADRAIADALDLLIAATEESADKPDAEHDQGHDGTGQSTDLAG
;
A
#
# COMPACT_ATOMS: atom_id res chain seq x y z
N ALA A 1 3.42 -25.22 24.43
CA ALA A 1 4.06 -24.73 23.19
C ALA A 1 5.28 -25.59 22.92
N ASN A 2 5.48 -26.05 21.69
CA ASN A 2 6.68 -26.79 21.30
C ASN A 2 7.77 -25.77 20.99
N PHE A 3 8.84 -25.77 21.78
CA PHE A 3 9.97 -24.86 21.62
C PHE A 3 11.14 -25.57 20.94
N THR A 4 11.91 -24.82 20.15
CA THR A 4 13.19 -25.29 19.61
C THR A 4 14.22 -25.35 20.75
N PRO A 5 15.16 -26.33 20.76
CA PRO A 5 16.23 -26.37 21.75
C PRO A 5 17.03 -25.06 21.82
N ALA A 6 17.60 -24.72 22.99
CA ALA A 6 18.29 -23.44 23.22
C ALA A 6 19.65 -23.30 22.50
N GLY A 7 20.13 -24.31 21.79
CA GLY A 7 21.42 -24.27 21.09
C GLY A 7 21.37 -23.34 19.87
N GLY A 8 22.44 -22.57 19.63
CA GLY A 8 22.52 -21.63 18.50
C GLY A 8 22.44 -22.28 17.10
N SER A 9 22.61 -23.61 17.02
CA SER A 9 22.43 -24.41 15.81
C SER A 9 21.07 -25.10 15.72
N ALA A 10 20.18 -24.85 16.69
CA ALA A 10 18.89 -25.50 16.73
C ALA A 10 17.97 -24.96 15.62
N LEU A 11 17.33 -25.88 14.92
CA LEU A 11 16.53 -25.58 13.75
C LEU A 11 15.11 -25.21 14.15
N ILE A 12 14.63 -24.05 13.68
CA ILE A 12 13.24 -23.62 13.87
C ILE A 12 12.27 -24.47 13.03
N PHE A 13 12.70 -24.85 11.83
CA PHE A 13 11.90 -25.66 10.90
C PHE A 13 12.57 -27.01 10.65
N THR A 14 11.98 -28.05 11.21
CA THR A 14 12.46 -29.44 11.09
C THR A 14 11.49 -30.29 10.28
N GLY A 15 12.03 -31.22 9.50
CA GLY A 15 11.23 -32.31 8.93
C GLY A 15 10.78 -33.30 10.01
N ALA A 16 9.96 -34.28 9.63
CA ALA A 16 9.37 -35.26 10.55
C ALA A 16 10.39 -36.04 11.41
N LYS A 17 11.66 -36.12 10.97
CA LYS A 17 12.76 -36.79 11.68
C LYS A 17 13.70 -35.82 12.43
N GLY A 18 13.30 -34.57 12.64
CA GLY A 18 14.09 -33.55 13.37
C GLY A 18 15.24 -32.92 12.58
N GLY A 19 15.55 -33.41 11.38
CA GLY A 19 16.56 -32.81 10.49
C GLY A 19 16.06 -31.57 9.75
N ALA A 20 16.99 -30.80 9.18
CA ALA A 20 16.67 -29.62 8.38
C ALA A 20 15.77 -29.96 7.18
N LEU A 21 14.77 -29.11 6.95
CA LEU A 21 13.96 -29.17 5.74
C LEU A 21 14.81 -28.67 4.56
N ARG A 22 15.08 -29.55 3.60
CA ARG A 22 15.88 -29.25 2.41
C ARG A 22 14.96 -29.03 1.22
N ARG A 23 15.44 -28.29 0.20
CA ARG A 23 14.68 -28.05 -1.04
C ARG A 23 14.14 -29.35 -1.66
N SER A 24 14.94 -30.43 -1.65
CA SER A 24 14.57 -31.72 -2.23
C SER A 24 13.44 -32.45 -1.49
N ASN A 25 13.33 -32.29 -0.17
CA ASN A 25 12.31 -32.97 0.63
C ASN A 25 11.18 -32.05 1.10
N PHE A 26 11.27 -30.73 0.85
CA PHE A 26 10.27 -29.75 1.25
C PHE A 26 8.88 -30.15 0.79
N ARG A 27 8.72 -30.39 -0.52
CA ARG A 27 7.40 -30.60 -1.14
C ARG A 27 6.66 -31.80 -0.57
N THR A 28 7.39 -32.89 -0.34
CA THR A 28 6.86 -34.10 0.29
C THR A 28 6.68 -33.93 1.79
N GLY A 29 7.65 -33.31 2.48
CA GLY A 29 7.66 -33.13 3.92
C GLY A 29 6.58 -32.18 4.44
N THR A 30 6.17 -31.19 3.65
CA THR A 30 5.08 -30.26 4.00
C THR A 30 3.74 -30.65 3.38
N ARG A 31 3.70 -31.73 2.57
CA ARG A 31 2.54 -32.11 1.74
C ARG A 31 2.03 -30.95 0.89
N TRP A 32 2.94 -30.08 0.43
CA TRP A 32 2.62 -28.80 -0.21
C TRP A 32 1.50 -28.89 -1.25
N CYS A 33 1.62 -29.83 -2.19
CA CYS A 33 0.64 -29.97 -3.27
C CYS A 33 -0.75 -30.38 -2.80
N GLU A 34 -0.84 -31.20 -1.77
CA GLU A 34 -2.12 -31.62 -1.20
C GLU A 34 -2.76 -30.46 -0.43
N THR A 35 -1.96 -29.72 0.34
CA THR A 35 -2.40 -28.51 1.04
C THR A 35 -2.92 -27.47 0.06
N CYS A 36 -2.17 -27.16 -0.99
CA CYS A 36 -2.58 -26.20 -2.02
C CYS A 36 -3.87 -26.64 -2.74
N LYS A 37 -4.02 -27.93 -3.05
CA LYS A 37 -5.27 -28.47 -3.62
C LYS A 37 -6.45 -28.29 -2.67
N THR A 38 -6.27 -28.63 -1.40
CA THR A 38 -7.31 -28.53 -0.37
C THR A 38 -7.75 -27.09 -0.13
N LEU A 39 -6.81 -26.14 -0.23
CA LEU A 39 -7.08 -24.71 -0.12
C LEU A 39 -7.62 -24.08 -1.41
N GLY A 40 -7.79 -24.85 -2.50
CA GLY A 40 -8.33 -24.33 -3.77
C GLY A 40 -7.31 -23.65 -4.69
N PHE A 41 -6.00 -23.78 -4.43
CA PHE A 41 -4.92 -23.23 -5.24
C PHE A 41 -4.06 -24.32 -5.90
N PRO A 42 -4.64 -25.23 -6.71
CA PRO A 42 -3.87 -26.28 -7.37
C PRO A 42 -2.79 -25.67 -8.27
N GLY A 43 -1.56 -26.17 -8.18
CA GLY A 43 -0.44 -25.72 -9.01
C GLY A 43 0.36 -24.54 -8.44
N LEU A 44 -0.03 -23.96 -7.30
CA LEU A 44 0.76 -22.94 -6.62
C LEU A 44 2.15 -23.48 -6.24
N HIS A 45 3.21 -22.81 -6.69
CA HIS A 45 4.59 -23.13 -6.32
C HIS A 45 4.98 -22.38 -5.05
N PHE A 46 5.88 -22.95 -4.26
CA PHE A 46 6.36 -22.29 -3.05
C PHE A 46 7.08 -20.95 -3.34
N HIS A 47 7.72 -20.83 -4.50
CA HIS A 47 8.38 -19.58 -4.91
C HIS A 47 7.38 -18.46 -5.24
N ASP A 48 6.15 -18.80 -5.61
CA ASP A 48 5.09 -17.82 -5.91
C ASP A 48 4.76 -16.99 -4.66
N LEU A 49 4.88 -17.58 -3.45
CA LEU A 49 4.73 -16.83 -2.20
C LEU A 49 5.75 -15.70 -2.05
N ARG A 50 6.99 -15.93 -2.50
CA ARG A 50 8.04 -14.90 -2.49
C ARG A 50 7.70 -13.79 -3.50
N HIS A 51 7.21 -14.16 -4.68
CA HIS A 51 6.74 -13.17 -5.66
C HIS A 51 5.61 -12.32 -5.08
N THR A 52 4.59 -12.93 -4.46
CA THR A 52 3.50 -12.20 -3.80
C THR A 52 4.03 -11.27 -2.71
N GLY A 53 4.94 -11.74 -1.85
CA GLY A 53 5.52 -10.92 -0.79
C GLY A 53 6.31 -9.72 -1.31
N ASN A 54 7.00 -9.86 -2.45
CA ASN A 54 7.72 -8.76 -3.10
C ASN A 54 6.77 -7.76 -3.76
N THR A 55 5.72 -8.23 -4.43
CA THR A 55 4.67 -7.35 -4.99
C THR A 55 4.00 -6.54 -3.90
N LEU A 56 3.61 -7.16 -2.79
CA LEU A 56 2.99 -6.46 -1.66
C LEU A 56 3.95 -5.42 -1.05
N ALA A 57 5.23 -5.75 -0.90
CA ALA A 57 6.22 -4.80 -0.38
C ALA A 57 6.50 -3.62 -1.32
N ALA A 58 6.40 -3.82 -2.63
CA ALA A 58 6.51 -2.75 -3.61
C ALA A 58 5.29 -1.80 -3.55
N GLN A 59 4.10 -2.34 -3.27
CA GLN A 59 2.86 -1.54 -3.16
C GLN A 59 2.81 -0.63 -1.94
N THR A 60 3.62 -0.86 -0.90
CA THR A 60 3.64 -0.01 0.31
C THR A 60 4.45 1.27 0.14
N GLY A 61 4.87 1.64 -1.07
CA GLY A 61 5.69 2.84 -1.32
C GLY A 61 7.15 2.71 -0.86
N THR A 62 7.61 1.47 -0.65
CA THR A 62 8.98 1.18 -0.21
C THR A 62 10.00 1.64 -1.26
N SER A 63 11.11 2.23 -0.83
CA SER A 63 12.18 2.65 -1.75
C SER A 63 12.77 1.44 -2.49
N LEU A 64 13.30 1.65 -3.70
CA LEU A 64 13.94 0.58 -4.49
C LEU A 64 15.06 -0.12 -3.70
N ARG A 65 15.83 0.64 -2.90
CA ARG A 65 16.90 0.12 -2.06
C ARG A 65 16.37 -0.79 -0.96
N ASP A 66 15.30 -0.37 -0.29
CA ASP A 66 14.70 -1.16 0.79
C ASP A 66 14.02 -2.42 0.24
N LEU A 67 13.41 -2.33 -0.94
CA LEU A 67 12.87 -3.47 -1.66
C LEU A 67 13.98 -4.47 -2.01
N MET A 68 15.11 -4.01 -2.54
CA MET A 68 16.27 -4.86 -2.83
C MET A 68 16.83 -5.53 -1.57
N THR A 69 16.96 -4.81 -0.47
CA THR A 69 17.39 -5.37 0.82
C THR A 69 16.43 -6.45 1.31
N ARG A 70 15.12 -6.22 1.21
CA ARG A 70 14.08 -7.18 1.60
C ARG A 70 14.08 -8.43 0.73
N MET A 71 14.28 -8.27 -0.57
CA MET A 71 14.42 -9.39 -1.49
C MET A 71 15.69 -10.18 -1.15
N GLY A 72 16.80 -9.51 -0.85
CA GLY A 72 18.08 -10.14 -0.51
C GLY A 72 18.87 -10.49 -1.77
N HIS A 73 19.99 -9.78 -1.98
CA HIS A 73 20.93 -9.90 -3.11
C HIS A 73 20.32 -9.96 -4.53
N ASP A 74 19.05 -9.60 -4.69
CA ASP A 74 18.41 -9.52 -6.00
C ASP A 74 18.86 -8.26 -6.75
N SER A 75 19.01 -8.37 -8.06
CA SER A 75 19.48 -7.27 -8.90
C SER A 75 18.49 -6.09 -8.92
N PRO A 76 18.95 -4.85 -9.19
CA PRO A 76 18.05 -3.71 -9.42
C PRO A 76 16.99 -4.00 -10.47
N ARG A 77 17.35 -4.73 -11.54
CA ARG A 77 16.42 -5.15 -12.59
C ARG A 77 15.29 -6.02 -12.05
N ALA A 78 15.57 -6.94 -11.13
CA ALA A 78 14.56 -7.79 -10.51
C ALA A 78 13.61 -6.97 -9.61
N ALA A 79 14.12 -5.97 -8.90
CA ALA A 79 13.33 -5.09 -8.04
C ALA A 79 12.34 -4.24 -8.85
N LEU A 80 12.80 -3.69 -9.98
CA LEU A 80 11.98 -2.85 -10.87
C LEU A 80 10.75 -3.58 -11.41
N ILE A 81 10.82 -4.90 -11.63
CA ILE A 81 9.67 -5.71 -12.08
C ILE A 81 8.49 -5.55 -11.10
N TYR A 82 8.75 -5.52 -9.79
CA TYR A 82 7.71 -5.36 -8.77
C TYR A 82 7.34 -3.90 -8.52
N GLN A 83 8.29 -2.98 -8.65
CA GLN A 83 8.01 -1.54 -8.54
C GLN A 83 7.02 -1.10 -9.63
N HIS A 84 7.17 -1.58 -10.86
CA HIS A 84 6.20 -1.29 -11.93
C HIS A 84 4.83 -1.90 -11.67
N ALA A 85 4.72 -3.05 -11.00
CA ALA A 85 3.41 -3.59 -10.58
C ALA A 85 2.67 -2.67 -9.57
N SER A 86 3.38 -1.75 -8.90
CA SER A 86 2.81 -0.71 -8.05
C SER A 86 2.40 0.58 -8.79
N SER A 87 2.62 0.70 -10.10
CA SER A 87 2.18 1.89 -10.88
C SER A 87 0.65 2.12 -10.88
N GLY A 88 -0.14 1.15 -10.42
CA GLY A 88 -1.54 1.39 -10.05
C GLY A 88 -1.72 2.29 -8.83
N ALA A 89 -0.76 2.31 -7.90
CA ALA A 89 -0.71 3.26 -6.78
C ALA A 89 -0.37 4.67 -7.26
N ASP A 90 0.51 4.83 -8.25
CA ASP A 90 0.78 6.13 -8.89
C ASP A 90 -0.50 6.69 -9.54
N ARG A 91 -1.30 5.82 -10.18
CA ARG A 91 -2.62 6.18 -10.71
C ARG A 91 -3.56 6.66 -9.59
N ALA A 92 -3.66 5.91 -8.50
CA ALA A 92 -4.50 6.28 -7.36
C ALA A 92 -4.06 7.59 -6.69
N ILE A 93 -2.75 7.86 -6.64
CA ILE A 93 -2.21 9.14 -6.15
C ILE A 93 -2.56 10.27 -7.12
N ALA A 94 -2.40 10.06 -8.44
CA ALA A 94 -2.79 11.05 -9.44
C ALA A 94 -4.29 11.36 -9.38
N ASP A 95 -5.14 10.34 -9.29
CA ASP A 95 -6.59 10.51 -9.16
C ASP A 95 -6.95 11.27 -7.87
N ALA A 96 -6.24 11.00 -6.75
CA ALA A 96 -6.43 11.73 -5.50
C ALA A 96 -5.96 13.20 -5.59
N LEU A 97 -4.89 13.48 -6.33
CA LEU A 97 -4.42 14.84 -6.59
C LEU A 97 -5.39 15.60 -7.50
N ASP A 98 -5.91 14.96 -8.55
CA ASP A 98 -6.93 15.54 -9.43
C ASP A 98 -8.19 15.94 -8.65
N LEU A 99 -8.65 15.09 -7.72
CA LEU A 99 -9.76 15.42 -6.83
C LEU A 99 -9.46 16.60 -5.91
N LEU A 100 -8.23 16.69 -5.39
CA LEU A 100 -7.83 17.78 -4.50
C LEU A 100 -7.80 19.12 -5.27
N ILE A 101 -7.28 19.12 -6.50
CA ILE A 101 -7.23 20.29 -7.38
C ILE A 101 -8.65 20.75 -7.74
N ALA A 102 -9.52 19.84 -8.18
CA ALA A 102 -10.91 20.17 -8.51
C ALA A 102 -11.67 20.79 -7.33
N ALA A 103 -11.48 20.28 -6.11
CA ALA A 103 -12.10 20.83 -4.91
C ALA A 103 -11.58 22.25 -4.56
N THR A 104 -10.32 22.55 -4.88
CA THR A 104 -9.77 23.90 -4.70
C THR A 104 -10.31 24.91 -5.72
N GLU A 105 -10.57 24.48 -6.95
CA GLU A 105 -11.15 25.34 -8.00
C GLU A 105 -12.63 25.66 -7.73
N GLU A 106 -13.43 24.69 -7.27
CA GLU A 106 -14.83 24.89 -6.91
C GLU A 106 -15.02 25.84 -5.71
N SER A 107 -14.03 25.90 -4.81
CA SER A 107 -14.01 26.84 -3.68
C SER A 107 -13.63 28.27 -4.07
N ALA A 108 -12.98 28.45 -5.23
CA ALA A 108 -12.56 29.75 -5.74
C ALA A 108 -13.64 30.45 -6.60
N ASP A 109 -14.67 29.72 -7.05
CA ASP A 109 -15.73 30.22 -7.94
C ASP A 109 -17.04 30.62 -7.19
N LYS A 110 -17.04 30.68 -5.86
CA LYS A 110 -18.19 31.28 -5.15
C LYS A 110 -18.14 32.79 -5.29
N PRO A 111 -19.09 33.44 -6.01
CA PRO A 111 -19.14 34.89 -6.08
C PRO A 111 -19.45 35.45 -4.69
N ASP A 112 -18.69 36.45 -4.29
CA ASP A 112 -18.97 37.28 -3.13
C ASP A 112 -20.42 37.80 -3.24
N ALA A 113 -21.32 37.24 -2.44
CA ALA A 113 -22.70 37.69 -2.40
C ALA A 113 -22.70 39.10 -1.78
N GLU A 114 -22.89 40.10 -2.65
CA GLU A 114 -23.07 41.49 -2.33
C GLU A 114 -24.13 41.68 -1.23
N HIS A 115 -23.73 42.32 -0.14
CA HIS A 115 -24.64 42.82 0.88
C HIS A 115 -25.26 44.13 0.38
N ASP A 116 -26.31 44.03 -0.44
CA ASP A 116 -27.16 45.17 -0.79
C ASP A 116 -28.14 45.42 0.38
N GLN A 117 -27.80 46.37 1.25
CA GLN A 117 -28.79 47.02 2.10
C GLN A 117 -29.13 48.38 1.48
N GLY A 118 -30.22 48.41 0.73
CA GLY A 118 -30.90 49.63 0.34
C GLY A 118 -31.24 50.46 1.56
N HIS A 119 -30.56 51.60 1.72
CA HIS A 119 -30.94 52.64 2.67
C HIS A 119 -31.97 53.54 1.99
N ASP A 120 -33.24 53.39 2.39
CA ASP A 120 -34.32 54.25 1.96
C ASP A 120 -34.22 55.62 2.66
N GLY A 121 -34.26 56.67 1.84
CA GLY A 121 -34.26 58.04 2.33
C GLY A 121 -35.56 58.35 3.06
N THR A 122 -35.45 58.95 4.25
CA THR A 122 -36.51 59.83 4.76
C THR A 122 -35.88 61.18 5.09
N GLY A 123 -36.11 62.15 4.21
CA GLY A 123 -35.79 63.54 4.47
C GLY A 123 -36.64 64.08 5.61
N GLN A 124 -36.01 64.75 6.56
CA GLN A 124 -36.67 65.77 7.36
C GLN A 124 -35.84 67.04 7.31
N SER A 125 -36.43 68.02 6.64
CA SER A 125 -36.18 69.43 6.77
C SER A 125 -36.41 69.86 8.23
N THR A 126 -35.45 70.57 8.81
CA THR A 126 -35.72 71.63 9.78
C THR A 126 -34.71 72.76 9.58
N ASP A 127 -35.22 73.87 9.07
CA ASP A 127 -34.68 75.21 9.24
C ASP A 127 -34.52 75.59 10.73
N LEU A 128 -33.74 76.66 10.93
CA LEU A 128 -33.73 77.65 12.03
C LEU A 128 -32.60 77.59 13.08
N ALA A 129 -31.74 78.61 12.93
CA ALA A 129 -31.33 79.60 13.94
C ALA A 129 -30.14 79.29 14.86
N GLY A 130 -29.15 80.19 14.84
CA GLY A 130 -28.12 80.35 15.86
C GLY A 130 -26.79 80.82 15.30
#